data_AF-A0A930HRX6-F1
#
_entry.id   AF-A0A930HRX6-F1
#
_cell.length_a   1.000
_cell.length_b   1.000
_cell.length_c   1.000
_cell.angle_alpha   90.00
_cell.angle_beta   90.00
_cell.angle_gamma   90.00
#
_symmetry.space_group_name_H-M   'P 1'
#
loop_
_entity.id
_entity.type
_entity.pdbx_description
1 polymer ?
#
loop_
_entity_poly.entity_id
_entity_poly.type
_entity_poly.pdbx_seq_one_letter_code
_entity_poly.pdbx_strand_id
1 'polypeptide(L)'
;MTQSLLLRLTQFSTAFILCSALCSCGSSHPTSMGGVATARLASWNEPAPYGMVHIPRGHVLLGEAKADSLWGTPAVSRGISVEAFWMDRTEVTNAQYRQFVYYVRDSILRERLADPAYGGDESYKITEDKDGEPTTPHLDWSRPIPSEKRATEEELRALQSIYYTNPVTGEKKLDPTQLYYRYERYDHRAAALWRNQLRQAQGNPQWEKKRPETVLISKDTAYIDTSGKIVRETLTRPLRSEYDFLSTYIVPVLPDETVWVNDFPQSTNAIYTTKYFNHPGYNDYPVVGVTWEQAQAYCAWRTISYKKGLK
;
A
#
# COMPACT_ATOMS: atom_id res chain seq x y z
N MET A 1 70.37 30.16 30.53
CA MET A 1 68.95 30.10 30.14
C MET A 1 68.70 29.76 28.66
N THR A 2 69.74 29.44 27.88
CA THR A 2 69.64 29.31 26.40
C THR A 2 69.62 27.87 25.88
N GLN A 3 70.12 26.88 26.64
CA GLN A 3 70.16 25.48 26.20
C GLN A 3 68.82 24.73 26.33
N SER A 4 68.02 25.01 27.36
CA SER A 4 66.73 24.34 27.58
C SER A 4 65.63 24.80 26.60
N LEU A 5 65.71 26.03 26.11
CA LEU A 5 64.80 26.59 25.10
C LEU A 5 65.07 26.01 23.71
N LEU A 6 66.34 25.84 23.34
CA LEU A 6 66.74 25.21 22.08
C LEU A 6 66.30 23.75 21.99
N LEU A 7 66.45 22.98 23.08
CA LEU A 7 66.01 21.56 23.10
C LEU A 7 64.49 21.41 22.96
N ARG A 8 63.71 22.31 23.58
CA ARG A 8 62.24 22.29 23.45
C ARG A 8 61.79 22.71 22.04
N LEU A 9 62.42 23.70 21.42
CA LEU A 9 62.14 24.10 20.03
C LEU A 9 62.50 22.99 19.02
N THR A 10 63.58 22.22 19.25
CA THR A 10 63.89 21.03 18.44
C THR A 10 62.90 19.89 18.65
N GLN A 11 62.33 19.74 19.85
CA GLN A 11 61.29 18.73 20.12
C GLN A 11 59.93 19.10 19.52
N PHE A 12 59.57 20.39 19.49
CA PHE A 12 58.33 20.84 18.83
C PHE A 12 58.42 20.78 17.30
N SER A 13 59.59 21.07 16.71
CA SER A 13 59.79 20.96 15.25
C SER A 13 59.81 19.51 14.77
N THR A 14 60.41 18.58 15.52
CA THR A 14 60.35 17.14 15.18
C THR A 14 58.94 16.56 15.34
N ALA A 15 58.17 17.02 16.33
CA ALA A 15 56.76 16.63 16.48
C ALA A 15 55.88 17.15 15.34
N PHE A 16 56.13 18.36 14.83
CA PHE A 16 55.37 18.93 13.71
C PHE A 16 55.67 18.23 12.38
N ILE A 17 56.93 17.85 12.15
CA ILE A 17 57.35 17.08 10.97
C ILE A 17 56.76 15.66 11.01
N LEU A 18 56.73 15.02 12.18
CA LEU A 18 56.12 13.69 12.36
C LEU A 18 54.59 13.72 12.15
N CYS A 19 53.91 14.80 12.53
CA CYS A 19 52.47 14.99 12.27
C CYS A 19 52.18 15.25 10.78
N SER A 20 53.05 15.99 10.08
CA SER A 20 52.88 16.23 8.64
C SER A 20 53.10 14.98 7.77
N ALA A 21 53.90 14.02 8.24
CA ALA A 21 54.11 12.73 7.56
C ALA A 21 52.90 11.77 7.65
N LEU A 22 52.01 11.97 8.62
CA LEU A 22 50.80 11.16 8.78
C LEU A 22 49.60 11.68 7.98
N CYS A 23 49.72 12.85 7.35
CA CYS A 23 48.68 13.45 6.50
C CYS A 23 48.96 13.34 4.99
N SER A 24 49.93 12.52 4.56
CA SER A 24 50.11 12.20 3.15
C SER A 24 49.25 10.99 2.78
N CYS A 25 48.09 11.25 2.18
CA CYS A 25 47.22 10.23 1.62
C CYS A 25 47.96 9.39 0.57
N GLY A 26 48.25 8.13 0.90
CA GLY A 26 48.51 7.09 -0.08
C GLY A 26 47.18 6.60 -0.65
N SER A 27 46.82 7.15 -1.80
CA SER A 27 45.73 6.68 -2.65
C SER A 27 45.87 5.18 -2.93
N SER A 28 44.84 4.41 -2.58
CA SER A 28 44.69 3.06 -3.10
C SER A 28 44.46 3.14 -4.60
N HIS A 29 45.47 2.78 -5.39
CA HIS A 29 45.25 2.44 -6.79
C HIS A 29 44.19 1.33 -6.84
N PRO A 30 43.03 1.52 -7.51
CA PRO A 30 42.17 0.39 -7.80
C PRO A 30 42.97 -0.51 -8.73
N THR A 31 43.29 -1.70 -8.27
CA THR A 31 43.76 -2.79 -9.12
C THR A 31 42.77 -2.92 -10.27
N SER A 32 43.20 -2.50 -11.45
CA SER A 32 42.54 -2.80 -12.73
C SER A 32 42.67 -4.30 -12.98
N MET A 33 41.90 -5.08 -12.22
CA MET A 33 41.65 -6.48 -12.49
C MET A 33 40.17 -6.63 -12.79
N GLY A 34 39.83 -6.52 -14.08
CA GLY A 34 38.63 -7.01 -14.77
C GLY A 34 37.40 -7.37 -13.95
N GLY A 35 37.04 -6.57 -12.97
CA GLY A 35 35.94 -6.79 -12.06
C GLY A 35 34.93 -5.70 -12.31
N VAL A 36 33.71 -6.12 -12.69
CA VAL A 36 32.55 -5.25 -12.83
C VAL A 36 32.55 -4.28 -11.65
N ALA A 37 32.71 -2.99 -11.92
CA ALA A 37 32.67 -1.95 -10.91
C ALA A 37 31.33 -2.11 -10.19
N THR A 38 31.36 -2.65 -8.98
CA THR A 38 30.19 -2.69 -8.11
C THR A 38 29.95 -1.25 -7.72
N ALA A 39 29.04 -0.60 -8.46
CA ALA A 39 28.51 0.69 -8.06
C ALA A 39 27.98 0.49 -6.64
N ARG A 40 28.71 1.00 -5.65
CA ARG A 40 28.16 1.17 -4.30
C ARG A 40 27.09 2.24 -4.47
N LEU A 41 25.86 1.78 -4.74
CA LEU A 41 24.66 2.58 -4.57
C LEU A 41 24.79 3.18 -3.17
N ALA A 42 24.83 4.51 -3.09
CA ALA A 42 24.70 5.21 -1.82
C ALA A 42 23.57 4.52 -1.05
N SER A 43 23.83 4.12 0.20
CA SER A 43 22.83 3.44 1.02
C SER A 43 21.69 4.42 1.24
N TRP A 44 20.69 4.37 0.37
CA TRP A 44 19.42 5.02 0.57
C TRP A 44 18.79 4.34 1.78
N ASN A 45 19.02 4.93 2.95
CA ASN A 45 18.31 4.54 4.15
C ASN A 45 16.90 5.11 4.01
N GLU A 46 15.99 4.28 3.51
CA GLU A 46 14.57 4.58 3.55
C GLU A 46 14.18 4.87 5.02
N PRO A 47 13.54 6.01 5.30
CA PRO A 47 13.10 6.31 6.66
C PRO A 47 12.13 5.22 7.11
N ALA A 48 12.34 4.71 8.33
CA ALA A 48 11.50 3.67 8.88
C ALA A 48 10.02 4.12 8.91
N PRO A 49 9.11 3.41 8.23
CA PRO A 49 7.69 3.71 8.31
C PRO A 49 7.20 3.57 9.76
N TYR A 50 6.33 4.48 10.19
CA TYR A 50 5.81 4.48 11.55
C TYR A 50 5.07 3.17 11.87
N GLY A 51 5.36 2.59 13.03
CA GLY A 51 4.73 1.34 13.51
C GLY A 51 5.24 0.06 12.84
N MET A 52 6.21 0.15 11.93
CA MET A 52 6.81 -1.01 11.27
C MET A 52 8.19 -1.37 11.84
N VAL A 53 8.58 -2.62 11.63
CA VAL A 53 9.88 -3.19 11.99
C VAL A 53 10.57 -3.69 10.72
N HIS A 54 11.87 -3.44 10.61
CA HIS A 54 12.67 -3.92 9.50
C HIS A 54 12.99 -5.41 9.67
N ILE A 55 12.61 -6.22 8.70
CA ILE A 55 12.94 -7.63 8.61
C ILE A 55 14.12 -7.78 7.64
N PRO A 56 15.29 -8.24 8.11
CA PRO A 56 16.46 -8.37 7.26
C PRO A 56 16.26 -9.46 6.21
N ARG A 57 16.92 -9.29 5.06
CA ARG A 57 16.99 -10.32 4.02
C ARG A 57 17.54 -11.63 4.58
N GLY A 58 17.00 -12.74 4.14
CA GLY A 58 17.40 -14.05 4.63
C GLY A 58 16.73 -15.17 3.85
N HIS A 59 16.85 -16.38 4.38
CA HIS A 59 16.13 -17.54 3.88
C HIS A 59 15.44 -18.23 5.05
N VAL A 60 14.24 -18.75 4.80
CA VAL A 60 13.45 -19.49 5.78
C VAL A 60 13.02 -20.80 5.14
N LEU A 61 13.07 -21.88 5.92
CA LEU A 61 12.48 -23.16 5.55
C LEU A 61 11.00 -23.12 5.96
N LEU A 62 10.10 -23.08 4.98
CA LEU A 62 8.66 -23.18 5.22
C LEU A 62 8.20 -24.62 5.13
N GLY A 63 7.30 -25.02 6.01
CA GLY A 63 6.70 -26.35 6.05
C GLY A 63 7.12 -27.14 7.29
N GLU A 64 6.69 -28.39 7.34
CA GLU A 64 6.95 -29.25 8.49
C GLU A 64 8.39 -29.78 8.42
N ALA A 65 9.10 -29.71 9.55
CA ALA A 65 10.44 -30.28 9.67
C ALA A 65 10.42 -31.79 9.97
N LYS A 66 9.31 -32.29 10.54
CA LYS A 66 9.12 -33.70 10.92
C LYS A 66 7.81 -34.19 10.35
N ALA A 67 7.77 -35.45 9.93
CA ALA A 67 6.56 -36.07 9.42
C ALA A 67 5.58 -36.23 10.58
N ASP A 68 4.30 -36.03 10.30
CA ASP A 68 3.27 -36.29 11.30
C ASP A 68 3.19 -37.79 11.58
N SER A 69 3.38 -38.15 12.85
CA SER A 69 3.36 -39.53 13.31
C SER A 69 1.96 -40.16 13.28
N LEU A 70 0.90 -39.35 13.36
CA LEU A 70 -0.48 -39.84 13.45
C LEU A 70 -1.09 -40.16 12.09
N TRP A 71 -0.86 -39.29 11.10
CA TRP A 71 -1.49 -39.41 9.78
C TRP A 71 -0.50 -39.77 8.66
N GLY A 72 0.80 -39.90 8.98
CA GLY A 72 1.84 -40.33 8.04
C GLY A 72 2.10 -39.35 6.90
N THR A 73 1.69 -38.09 7.06
CA THR A 73 1.93 -37.05 6.05
C THR A 73 3.42 -36.75 5.96
N PRO A 74 4.03 -36.79 4.76
CA PRO A 74 5.45 -36.54 4.62
C PRO A 74 5.76 -35.08 4.95
N ALA A 75 6.86 -34.86 5.67
CA ALA A 75 7.38 -33.54 5.95
C ALA A 75 7.88 -32.88 4.66
N VAL A 76 7.07 -32.00 4.07
CA VAL A 76 7.49 -31.22 2.91
C VAL A 76 7.94 -29.85 3.40
N SER A 77 9.25 -29.61 3.36
CA SER A 77 9.82 -28.29 3.59
C SER A 77 10.34 -27.69 2.28
N ARG A 78 10.11 -26.39 2.09
CA ARG A 78 10.61 -25.61 0.95
C ARG A 78 11.39 -24.42 1.48
N GLY A 79 12.66 -24.32 1.06
CA GLY A 79 13.48 -23.16 1.33
C GLY A 79 13.07 -21.99 0.44
N ILE A 80 12.71 -20.87 1.06
CA ILE A 80 12.36 -19.63 0.37
C ILE A 80 13.32 -18.55 0.84
N SER A 81 13.91 -17.85 -0.12
CA SER A 81 14.69 -16.64 0.14
C SER A 81 13.78 -15.43 0.05
N VAL A 82 13.88 -14.53 1.02
CA VAL A 82 13.07 -13.31 1.11
C VAL A 82 14.02 -12.11 1.19
N GLU A 83 13.75 -11.08 0.41
CA GLU A 83 14.48 -9.81 0.49
C GLU A 83 14.17 -9.08 1.80
N ALA A 84 14.92 -8.02 2.09
CA ALA A 84 14.64 -7.21 3.27
C ALA A 84 13.34 -6.40 3.05
N PHE A 85 12.46 -6.36 4.05
CA PHE A 85 11.20 -5.62 3.94
C PHE A 85 10.74 -5.11 5.31
N TRP A 86 9.77 -4.20 5.32
CA TRP A 86 9.14 -3.67 6.52
C TRP A 86 7.85 -4.44 6.84
N MET A 87 7.65 -4.80 8.10
CA MET A 87 6.45 -5.48 8.59
C MET A 87 5.84 -4.70 9.76
N ASP A 88 4.51 -4.59 9.81
CA ASP A 88 3.84 -3.97 10.95
C ASP A 88 4.17 -4.73 12.25
N ARG A 89 4.36 -3.99 13.35
CA ARG A 89 4.65 -4.57 14.67
C ARG A 89 3.43 -5.28 15.27
N THR A 90 2.24 -4.75 15.03
CA THR A 90 0.97 -5.21 15.60
C THR A 90 -0.03 -5.42 14.46
N GLU A 91 -1.11 -6.15 14.72
CA GLU A 91 -2.23 -6.21 13.80
C GLU A 91 -2.82 -4.80 13.55
N VAL A 92 -3.54 -4.68 12.44
CA VAL A 92 -4.23 -3.44 12.08
C VAL A 92 -5.33 -3.17 13.11
N THR A 93 -5.26 -2.02 13.76
CA THR A 93 -6.24 -1.65 14.80
C THR A 93 -7.53 -1.09 14.20
N ASN A 94 -8.62 -1.10 14.96
CA ASN A 94 -9.88 -0.48 14.58
C ASN A 94 -9.69 1.02 14.24
N ALA A 95 -8.84 1.72 14.98
CA ALA A 95 -8.54 3.13 14.69
C ALA A 95 -7.85 3.32 13.33
N GLN A 96 -6.87 2.47 13.00
CA GLN A 96 -6.18 2.51 11.72
C GLN A 96 -7.13 2.17 10.57
N TYR A 97 -7.97 1.13 10.72
CA TYR A 97 -8.94 0.77 9.69
C TYR A 97 -10.02 1.84 9.50
N ARG A 98 -10.45 2.54 10.56
CA ARG A 98 -11.37 3.69 10.43
C ARG A 98 -10.76 4.85 9.64
N GLN A 99 -9.44 5.03 9.63
CA GLN A 99 -8.82 6.03 8.74
C GLN A 99 -9.11 5.71 7.26
N PHE A 100 -9.08 4.44 6.90
CA PHE A 100 -9.44 3.99 5.56
C PHE A 100 -10.94 4.20 5.27
N VAL A 101 -11.82 3.84 6.21
CA VAL A 101 -13.27 4.10 6.07
C VAL A 101 -13.54 5.59 5.90
N TYR A 102 -12.92 6.44 6.73
CA TYR A 102 -13.09 7.88 6.67
C TYR A 102 -12.47 8.49 5.43
N TYR A 103 -11.36 7.95 4.91
CA TYR A 103 -10.85 8.35 3.61
C TYR A 103 -11.88 8.12 2.50
N VAL A 104 -12.54 6.96 2.48
CA VAL A 104 -13.56 6.66 1.47
C VAL A 104 -14.80 7.52 1.67
N ARG A 105 -15.28 7.67 2.91
CA ARG A 105 -16.37 8.60 3.26
C ARG A 105 -16.06 10.01 2.76
N ASP A 106 -14.88 10.52 3.07
CA ASP A 106 -14.46 11.87 2.76
C ASP A 106 -14.24 12.08 1.26
N SER A 107 -13.90 11.03 0.51
CA SER A 107 -13.86 11.08 -0.96
C SER A 107 -15.25 11.24 -1.56
N ILE A 108 -16.24 10.50 -1.05
CA ILE A 108 -17.64 10.58 -1.50
C ILE A 108 -18.25 11.92 -1.10
N LEU A 109 -17.96 12.43 0.10
CA LEU A 109 -18.43 13.75 0.54
C LEU A 109 -17.92 14.85 -0.37
N ARG A 110 -16.63 14.84 -0.72
CA ARG A 110 -16.06 15.84 -1.63
C ARG A 110 -16.67 15.76 -3.02
N GLU A 111 -16.94 14.56 -3.53
CA GLU A 111 -17.64 14.38 -4.80
C GLU A 111 -19.04 15.01 -4.74
N ARG A 112 -19.82 14.73 -3.68
CA ARG A 112 -21.16 15.31 -3.49
C ARG A 112 -21.14 16.83 -3.31
N LEU A 113 -20.16 17.35 -2.58
CA LEU A 113 -19.99 18.79 -2.40
C LEU A 113 -19.66 19.48 -3.73
N ALA A 114 -18.91 18.82 -4.62
CA ALA A 114 -18.66 19.31 -5.97
C ALA A 114 -19.88 19.20 -6.89
N ASP A 115 -20.74 18.21 -6.68
CA ASP A 115 -21.88 17.95 -7.56
C ASP A 115 -22.98 19.01 -7.40
N PRO A 116 -23.49 19.60 -8.51
CA PRO A 116 -24.54 20.62 -8.49
C PRO A 116 -25.86 20.18 -7.86
N ALA A 117 -26.12 18.87 -7.79
CA ALA A 117 -27.34 18.34 -7.17
C ALA A 117 -27.34 18.44 -5.64
N TYR A 118 -26.17 18.63 -5.02
CA TYR A 118 -26.03 18.75 -3.59
C TYR A 118 -25.40 20.08 -3.19
N GLY A 119 -24.08 20.26 -3.35
CA GLY A 119 -23.35 21.45 -2.91
C GLY A 119 -23.00 22.44 -4.02
N GLY A 120 -22.71 21.97 -5.23
CA GLY A 120 -22.37 22.82 -6.38
C GLY A 120 -21.03 23.56 -6.30
N ASP A 121 -20.17 23.22 -5.33
CA ASP A 121 -18.86 23.85 -5.15
C ASP A 121 -17.80 23.16 -6.03
N GLU A 122 -17.62 23.60 -7.27
CA GLU A 122 -16.64 23.03 -8.21
C GLU A 122 -15.19 23.04 -7.69
N SER A 123 -14.89 23.90 -6.71
CA SER A 123 -13.58 24.00 -6.05
C SER A 123 -13.07 22.72 -5.39
N TYR A 124 -13.94 21.73 -5.15
CA TYR A 124 -13.53 20.41 -4.64
C TYR A 124 -12.95 19.49 -5.74
N LYS A 125 -12.99 19.91 -7.02
CA LYS A 125 -12.40 19.21 -8.16
C LYS A 125 -11.31 20.07 -8.79
N ILE A 126 -10.10 19.52 -8.88
CA ILE A 126 -8.99 20.10 -9.64
C ILE A 126 -9.16 19.70 -11.09
N THR A 127 -9.45 20.67 -11.96
CA THR A 127 -9.62 20.50 -13.41
C THR A 127 -8.43 21.01 -14.21
N GLU A 128 -7.53 21.76 -13.58
CA GLU A 128 -6.38 22.39 -14.22
C GLU A 128 -5.09 21.94 -13.54
N ASP A 129 -4.06 21.67 -14.35
CA ASP A 129 -2.72 21.36 -13.83
C ASP A 129 -2.01 22.65 -13.39
N LYS A 130 -0.82 22.52 -12.77
CA LYS A 130 0.01 23.64 -12.30
C LYS A 130 0.30 24.68 -13.39
N ASP A 131 0.36 24.25 -14.65
CA ASP A 131 0.64 25.08 -15.81
C ASP A 131 -0.62 25.66 -16.48
N GLY A 132 -1.81 25.43 -15.91
CA GLY A 132 -3.10 25.91 -16.41
C GLY A 132 -3.67 25.09 -17.57
N GLU A 133 -3.07 23.93 -17.88
CA GLU A 133 -3.62 23.01 -18.88
C GLU A 133 -4.77 22.18 -18.29
N PRO A 134 -5.84 21.91 -19.04
CA PRO A 134 -6.95 21.10 -18.56
C PRO A 134 -6.50 19.66 -18.33
N THR A 135 -6.74 19.15 -17.13
CA THR A 135 -6.44 17.77 -16.73
C THR A 135 -7.73 17.00 -16.43
N THR A 136 -7.63 15.68 -16.31
CA THR A 136 -8.77 14.86 -15.86
C THR A 136 -9.19 15.31 -14.46
N PRO A 137 -10.48 15.68 -14.24
CA PRO A 137 -10.95 16.17 -12.96
C PRO A 137 -10.66 15.16 -11.84
N HIS A 138 -9.98 15.61 -10.79
CA HIS A 138 -9.70 14.79 -9.61
C HIS A 138 -9.96 15.56 -8.31
N LEU A 139 -10.26 14.84 -7.24
CA LEU A 139 -10.65 15.43 -5.97
C LEU A 139 -9.51 16.24 -5.32
N ASP A 140 -9.81 17.46 -4.88
CA ASP A 140 -8.93 18.27 -4.06
C ASP A 140 -9.00 17.82 -2.58
N TRP A 141 -7.90 17.24 -2.10
CA TRP A 141 -7.77 16.81 -0.71
C TRP A 141 -7.27 17.92 0.23
N SER A 142 -6.80 19.05 -0.31
CA SER A 142 -6.29 20.17 0.47
C SER A 142 -7.41 20.97 1.13
N ARG A 143 -8.57 21.07 0.47
CA ARG A 143 -9.74 21.74 1.00
C ARG A 143 -10.37 20.94 2.14
N PRO A 144 -10.59 21.56 3.33
CA PRO A 144 -11.28 20.90 4.42
C PRO A 144 -12.78 20.75 4.13
N ILE A 145 -13.37 19.69 4.70
CA ILE A 145 -14.82 19.50 4.69
C ILE A 145 -15.42 20.41 5.78
N PRO A 146 -16.49 21.19 5.49
CA PRO A 146 -17.15 22.01 6.49
C PRO A 146 -17.73 21.16 7.62
N SER A 147 -17.69 21.67 8.84
CA SER A 147 -18.33 20.99 9.98
C SER A 147 -19.84 21.21 9.94
N GLU A 148 -20.61 20.25 10.48
CA GLU A 148 -22.09 20.32 10.53
C GLU A 148 -22.63 21.61 11.16
N LYS A 149 -21.85 22.30 12.00
CA LYS A 149 -22.28 23.56 12.64
C LYS A 149 -22.09 24.79 11.77
N ARG A 150 -21.20 24.72 10.77
CA ARG A 150 -20.83 25.86 9.90
C ARG A 150 -21.30 25.68 8.46
N ALA A 151 -21.75 24.46 8.12
CA ALA A 151 -22.18 24.11 6.79
C ALA A 151 -23.44 24.88 6.38
N THR A 152 -23.53 25.22 5.10
CA THR A 152 -24.76 25.74 4.50
C THR A 152 -25.83 24.64 4.43
N GLU A 153 -27.09 24.99 4.15
CA GLU A 153 -28.18 24.00 4.03
C GLU A 153 -27.90 22.94 2.95
N GLU A 154 -27.32 23.37 1.83
CA GLU A 154 -26.92 22.51 0.70
C GLU A 154 -25.77 21.58 1.09
N GLU A 155 -24.74 22.12 1.75
CA GLU A 155 -23.64 21.32 2.30
C GLU A 155 -24.12 20.34 3.37
N LEU A 156 -25.06 20.75 4.23
CA LEU A 156 -25.67 19.89 5.24
C LEU A 156 -26.40 18.71 4.60
N ARG A 157 -27.14 18.95 3.53
CA ARG A 157 -27.79 17.89 2.75
C ARG A 157 -26.76 16.92 2.16
N ALA A 158 -25.66 17.42 1.59
CA ALA A 158 -24.56 16.59 1.12
C ALA A 158 -23.96 15.74 2.25
N LEU A 159 -23.66 16.35 3.40
CA LEU A 159 -23.11 15.66 4.57
C LEU A 159 -24.04 14.56 5.08
N GLN A 160 -25.32 14.84 5.21
CA GLN A 160 -26.32 13.90 5.73
C GLN A 160 -26.61 12.74 4.78
N SER A 161 -26.43 12.92 3.47
CA SER A 161 -26.78 11.92 2.46
C SER A 161 -25.99 10.59 2.55
N ILE A 162 -24.83 10.57 3.21
CA ILE A 162 -24.03 9.34 3.43
C ILE A 162 -24.51 8.56 4.66
N TYR A 163 -25.21 9.22 5.57
CA TYR A 163 -25.66 8.60 6.81
C TYR A 163 -27.09 8.11 6.67
N TYR A 164 -27.38 6.97 7.25
CA TYR A 164 -28.75 6.53 7.50
C TYR A 164 -29.05 6.65 9.00
N THR A 165 -30.32 6.87 9.32
CA THR A 165 -30.79 6.88 10.70
C THR A 165 -31.51 5.58 10.96
N ASN A 166 -31.09 4.85 11.98
CA ASN A 166 -31.77 3.62 12.37
C ASN A 166 -33.19 3.96 12.88
N PRO A 167 -34.26 3.37 12.33
CA PRO A 167 -35.63 3.69 12.75
C PRO A 167 -35.95 3.28 14.19
N VAL A 168 -35.23 2.30 14.74
CA VAL A 168 -35.45 1.76 16.09
C VAL A 168 -34.57 2.46 17.12
N THR A 169 -33.27 2.55 16.88
CA THR A 169 -32.33 3.14 17.85
C THR A 169 -32.20 4.66 17.73
N GLY A 170 -32.59 5.26 16.61
CA GLY A 170 -32.39 6.67 16.31
C GLY A 170 -30.93 7.06 16.08
N GLU A 171 -30.00 6.10 16.13
CA GLU A 171 -28.58 6.36 15.90
C GLU A 171 -28.31 6.63 14.42
N LYS A 172 -27.52 7.68 14.15
CA LYS A 172 -27.01 7.98 12.80
C LYS A 172 -25.75 7.16 12.56
N LYS A 173 -25.76 6.33 11.52
CA LYS A 173 -24.61 5.49 11.11
C LYS A 173 -24.29 5.71 9.64
N LEU A 174 -23.05 5.40 9.25
CA LEU A 174 -22.65 5.41 7.85
C LEU A 174 -23.41 4.34 7.08
N ASP A 175 -23.93 4.67 5.90
CA ASP A 175 -24.64 3.72 5.06
C ASP A 175 -23.66 2.73 4.38
N PRO A 176 -23.74 1.42 4.69
CA PRO A 176 -22.86 0.41 4.09
C PRO A 176 -23.07 0.25 2.59
N THR A 177 -24.23 0.63 2.06
CA THR A 177 -24.55 0.48 0.62
C THR A 177 -23.84 1.49 -0.27
N GLN A 178 -23.23 2.53 0.31
CA GLN A 178 -22.60 3.60 -0.46
C GLN A 178 -21.07 3.55 -0.39
N LEU A 179 -20.52 2.84 0.61
CA LEU A 179 -19.08 2.85 0.92
C LEU A 179 -18.34 1.73 0.19
N TYR A 180 -18.00 1.98 -1.07
CA TYR A 180 -17.20 1.08 -1.89
C TYR A 180 -15.83 1.68 -2.23
N TYR A 181 -14.81 0.84 -2.26
CA TYR A 181 -13.47 1.21 -2.70
C TYR A 181 -13.06 0.38 -3.91
N ARG A 182 -12.64 1.08 -4.96
CA ARG A 182 -12.06 0.50 -6.16
C ARG A 182 -10.54 0.45 -6.03
N TYR A 183 -9.96 -0.73 -6.24
CA TYR A 183 -8.51 -0.89 -6.35
C TYR A 183 -8.15 -1.82 -7.50
N GLU A 184 -6.90 -1.76 -7.90
CA GLU A 184 -6.36 -2.54 -9.00
C GLU A 184 -5.14 -3.32 -8.52
N ARG A 185 -5.01 -4.57 -8.99
CA ARG A 185 -3.92 -5.46 -8.62
C ARG A 185 -3.22 -5.95 -9.87
N TYR A 186 -1.92 -5.71 -9.95
CA TYR A 186 -1.09 -6.13 -11.06
C TYR A 186 -0.40 -7.46 -10.76
N ASP A 187 -0.59 -8.46 -11.63
CA ASP A 187 0.13 -9.73 -11.52
C ASP A 187 1.53 -9.63 -12.13
N HIS A 188 2.49 -9.27 -11.28
CA HIS A 188 3.90 -9.19 -11.65
C HIS A 188 4.48 -10.53 -12.11
N ARG A 189 4.00 -11.66 -11.57
CA ARG A 189 4.55 -12.98 -11.88
C ARG A 189 4.11 -13.41 -13.28
N ALA A 190 2.81 -13.35 -13.56
CA ALA A 190 2.28 -13.70 -14.87
C ALA A 190 2.87 -12.79 -15.96
N ALA A 191 2.95 -11.48 -15.68
CA ALA A 191 3.59 -10.54 -16.60
C ALA A 191 5.07 -10.85 -16.85
N ALA A 192 5.84 -11.24 -15.81
CA ALA A 192 7.24 -11.60 -15.97
C ALA A 192 7.45 -12.87 -16.80
N LEU A 193 6.61 -13.90 -16.59
CA LEU A 193 6.64 -15.13 -17.39
C LEU A 193 6.35 -14.83 -18.87
N TRP A 194 5.35 -14.00 -19.15
CA TRP A 194 5.04 -13.57 -20.51
C TRP A 194 6.18 -12.78 -21.17
N ARG A 195 6.78 -11.82 -20.45
CA ARG A 195 7.97 -11.09 -20.94
C ARG A 195 9.14 -12.03 -21.25
N ASN A 196 9.36 -13.06 -20.44
CA ASN A 196 10.41 -14.05 -20.68
C ASN A 196 10.15 -14.86 -21.96
N GLN A 197 8.90 -15.29 -22.18
CA GLN A 197 8.51 -15.99 -23.41
C GLN A 197 8.77 -15.13 -24.66
N LEU A 198 8.41 -13.85 -24.63
CA LEU A 198 8.69 -12.91 -25.72
C LEU A 198 10.19 -12.76 -25.99
N ARG A 199 11.00 -12.66 -24.94
CA ARG A 199 12.46 -12.55 -25.05
C ARG A 199 13.08 -13.79 -25.68
N GLN A 200 12.65 -14.99 -25.25
CA GLN A 200 13.14 -16.25 -25.80
C GLN A 200 12.81 -16.39 -27.29
N ALA A 201 11.62 -15.95 -27.70
CA ALA A 201 11.23 -15.93 -29.11
C ALA A 201 12.12 -14.98 -29.95
N GLN A 202 12.53 -13.84 -29.42
CA GLN A 202 13.40 -12.89 -30.12
C GLN A 202 14.85 -13.37 -30.26
N GLY A 203 15.35 -14.17 -29.32
CA GLY A 203 16.75 -14.62 -29.29
C GLY A 203 17.07 -15.82 -30.17
N ASN A 204 16.07 -16.48 -30.77
CA ASN A 204 16.29 -17.67 -31.57
C ASN A 204 16.40 -17.31 -33.07
N PRO A 205 17.58 -17.48 -33.71
CA PRO A 205 17.78 -17.15 -35.14
C PRO A 205 16.99 -18.05 -36.10
N GLN A 206 16.49 -19.19 -35.61
CA GLN A 206 15.67 -20.15 -36.36
C GLN A 206 14.16 -19.99 -36.04
N TRP A 207 13.80 -18.97 -35.27
CA TRP A 207 12.41 -18.69 -34.93
C TRP A 207 11.61 -18.32 -36.18
N GLU A 208 10.77 -19.25 -36.64
CA GLU A 208 9.70 -18.90 -37.57
C GLU A 208 8.86 -17.80 -36.91
N LYS A 209 8.68 -16.66 -37.58
CA LYS A 209 7.65 -15.65 -37.23
C LYS A 209 6.24 -16.20 -37.43
N LYS A 210 5.95 -17.45 -37.06
CA LYS A 210 4.57 -17.88 -36.88
C LYS A 210 3.98 -16.95 -35.85
N ARG A 211 2.87 -16.31 -36.20
CA ARG A 211 2.11 -15.53 -35.22
C ARG A 211 1.91 -16.44 -34.02
N PRO A 212 2.35 -16.06 -32.81
CA PRO A 212 2.05 -16.86 -31.64
C PRO A 212 0.54 -17.09 -31.64
N GLU A 213 0.12 -18.32 -31.35
CA GLU A 213 -1.29 -18.57 -31.08
C GLU A 213 -1.78 -17.53 -30.09
N THR A 214 -3.00 -17.05 -30.30
CA THR A 214 -3.52 -15.97 -29.48
C THR A 214 -3.69 -16.50 -28.06
N VAL A 215 -2.74 -16.16 -27.18
CA VAL A 215 -2.76 -16.58 -25.78
C VAL A 215 -3.97 -15.92 -25.13
N LEU A 216 -4.90 -16.72 -24.63
CA LEU A 216 -6.03 -16.23 -23.85
C LEU A 216 -5.59 -16.03 -22.41
N ILE A 217 -5.98 -14.90 -21.84
CA ILE A 217 -5.78 -14.58 -20.43
C ILE A 217 -7.15 -14.44 -19.77
N SER A 218 -7.30 -15.06 -18.61
CA SER A 218 -8.41 -14.86 -17.69
C SER A 218 -8.05 -13.75 -16.71
N LYS A 219 -8.84 -12.67 -16.66
CA LYS A 219 -8.64 -11.55 -15.74
C LYS A 219 -9.96 -11.20 -15.06
N ASP A 220 -9.86 -10.89 -13.78
CA ASP A 220 -11.00 -10.40 -13.00
C ASP A 220 -11.22 -8.91 -13.27
N THR A 221 -12.48 -8.57 -13.50
CA THR A 221 -12.93 -7.20 -13.70
C THR A 221 -14.13 -6.91 -12.81
N ALA A 222 -14.13 -5.71 -12.22
CA ALA A 222 -15.25 -5.19 -11.47
C ALA A 222 -15.59 -3.79 -11.99
N TYR A 223 -16.86 -3.57 -12.31
CA TYR A 223 -17.38 -2.29 -12.77
C TYR A 223 -18.77 -2.03 -12.19
N ILE A 224 -19.19 -0.77 -12.24
CA ILE A 224 -20.54 -0.35 -11.88
C ILE A 224 -21.34 -0.31 -13.19
N ASP A 225 -22.40 -1.11 -13.26
CA ASP A 225 -23.31 -1.12 -14.40
C ASP A 225 -24.17 0.15 -14.43
N THR A 226 -24.84 0.40 -15.56
CA THR A 226 -25.80 1.50 -15.76
C THR A 226 -26.90 1.57 -14.69
N SER A 227 -27.25 0.41 -14.11
CA SER A 227 -28.19 0.26 -13.00
C SER A 227 -27.62 0.67 -11.63
N GLY A 228 -26.32 1.00 -11.54
CA GLY A 228 -25.62 1.28 -10.28
C GLY A 228 -25.18 0.03 -9.52
N LYS A 229 -25.45 -1.18 -10.04
CA LYS A 229 -25.03 -2.43 -9.41
C LYS A 229 -23.57 -2.74 -9.71
N ILE A 230 -22.84 -3.19 -8.69
CA ILE A 230 -21.46 -3.67 -8.85
C ILE A 230 -21.50 -5.07 -9.46
N VAL A 231 -20.92 -5.22 -10.65
CA VAL A 231 -20.78 -6.47 -11.37
C VAL A 231 -19.32 -6.92 -11.29
N ARG A 232 -19.11 -8.19 -10.91
CA ARG A 232 -17.80 -8.86 -10.86
C ARG A 232 -17.81 -10.00 -11.86
N GLU A 233 -16.92 -9.96 -12.84
CA GLU A 233 -16.84 -10.96 -13.89
C GLU A 233 -15.38 -11.25 -14.25
N THR A 234 -15.06 -12.54 -14.42
CA THR A 234 -13.77 -12.99 -14.97
C THR A 234 -13.89 -13.04 -16.49
N LEU A 235 -13.20 -12.13 -17.17
CA LEU A 235 -13.19 -12.04 -18.62
C LEU A 235 -12.05 -12.88 -19.17
N THR A 236 -12.35 -13.68 -20.19
CA THR A 236 -11.33 -14.38 -20.98
C THR A 236 -11.15 -13.65 -22.30
N ARG A 237 -9.96 -13.11 -22.54
CA ARG A 237 -9.68 -12.31 -23.75
C ARG A 237 -8.30 -12.59 -24.32
N PRO A 238 -8.06 -12.28 -25.61
CA PRO A 238 -6.73 -12.40 -26.19
C PRO A 238 -5.76 -11.42 -25.52
N LEU A 239 -4.60 -11.91 -25.09
CA LEU A 239 -3.54 -11.12 -24.49
C LEU A 239 -2.92 -10.18 -25.53
N ARG A 240 -3.04 -8.87 -25.32
CA ARG A 240 -2.57 -7.81 -26.20
C ARG A 240 -1.53 -6.90 -25.54
N SER A 241 -1.69 -6.62 -24.25
CA SER A 241 -0.90 -5.60 -23.55
C SER A 241 -0.67 -5.95 -22.08
N GLU A 242 0.26 -5.25 -21.44
CA GLU A 242 0.52 -5.45 -20.02
C GLU A 242 -0.67 -5.08 -19.11
N TYR A 243 -1.57 -4.22 -19.59
CA TYR A 243 -2.83 -3.90 -18.90
C TYR A 243 -3.75 -5.11 -18.73
N ASP A 244 -3.52 -6.19 -19.48
CA ASP A 244 -4.26 -7.44 -19.31
C ASP A 244 -3.92 -8.17 -18.01
N PHE A 245 -2.77 -7.86 -17.38
CA PHE A 245 -2.39 -8.42 -16.08
C PHE A 245 -2.92 -7.60 -14.88
N LEU A 246 -3.67 -6.53 -15.13
CA LEU A 246 -4.16 -5.61 -14.11
C LEU A 246 -5.61 -5.93 -13.71
N SER A 247 -5.87 -6.76 -12.72
CA SER A 247 -7.24 -7.05 -12.28
C SER A 247 -7.85 -5.86 -11.52
N THR A 248 -9.16 -5.64 -11.64
CA THR A 248 -9.89 -4.55 -10.96
C THR A 248 -10.92 -5.12 -10.00
N TYR A 249 -10.97 -4.57 -8.78
CA TYR A 249 -11.89 -5.01 -7.72
C TYR A 249 -12.62 -3.80 -7.12
N ILE A 250 -13.90 -3.98 -6.75
CA ILE A 250 -14.74 -2.97 -6.07
C ILE A 250 -15.33 -3.62 -4.82
N VAL A 251 -14.87 -3.24 -3.64
CA VAL A 251 -15.19 -3.93 -2.38
C VAL A 251 -15.87 -2.97 -1.39
N PRO A 252 -16.88 -3.41 -0.62
CA PRO A 252 -17.43 -2.61 0.47
C PRO A 252 -16.38 -2.37 1.53
N VAL A 253 -16.33 -1.19 2.12
CA VAL A 253 -15.21 -0.78 2.99
C VAL A 253 -15.50 -1.02 4.46
N LEU A 254 -16.77 -0.96 4.88
CA LEU A 254 -17.15 -1.24 6.25
C LEU A 254 -16.94 -2.72 6.61
N PRO A 255 -16.41 -3.02 7.81
CA PRO A 255 -16.33 -4.39 8.30
C PRO A 255 -17.74 -4.92 8.62
N ASP A 256 -17.91 -6.23 8.55
CA ASP A 256 -19.13 -6.88 9.01
C ASP A 256 -19.18 -6.91 10.54
N GLU A 257 -20.04 -6.06 11.10
CA GLU A 257 -20.29 -5.99 12.55
C GLU A 257 -21.03 -7.23 13.08
N THR A 258 -21.73 -7.98 12.22
CA THR A 258 -22.58 -9.11 12.62
C THR A 258 -21.81 -10.42 12.80
N VAL A 259 -20.53 -10.45 12.44
CA VAL A 259 -19.62 -11.60 12.60
C VAL A 259 -19.61 -12.18 14.02
N TRP A 260 -19.76 -11.32 15.04
CA TRP A 260 -19.79 -11.72 16.46
C TRP A 260 -20.97 -12.60 16.83
N VAL A 261 -22.04 -12.59 16.03
CA VAL A 261 -23.25 -13.40 16.22
C VAL A 261 -23.33 -14.50 15.18
N ASN A 262 -22.99 -14.20 13.92
CA ASN A 262 -23.13 -15.15 12.81
C ASN A 262 -22.15 -16.32 12.92
N ASP A 263 -20.87 -16.05 13.20
CA ASP A 263 -19.84 -17.09 13.28
C ASP A 263 -19.88 -17.84 14.62
N PHE A 264 -20.40 -17.18 15.66
CA PHE A 264 -20.45 -17.69 17.03
C PHE A 264 -21.88 -17.67 17.59
N PRO A 265 -22.80 -18.49 17.04
CA PRO A 265 -24.23 -18.44 17.38
C PRO A 265 -24.52 -18.78 18.85
N GLN A 266 -23.62 -19.49 19.52
CA GLN A 266 -23.76 -19.87 20.94
C GLN A 266 -23.11 -18.88 21.92
N SER A 267 -22.55 -17.78 21.42
CA SER A 267 -21.83 -16.80 22.24
C SER A 267 -22.70 -15.61 22.63
N THR A 268 -22.50 -15.09 23.85
CA THR A 268 -23.19 -13.87 24.33
C THR A 268 -22.45 -12.59 23.87
N ASN A 269 -22.04 -12.54 22.61
CA ASN A 269 -21.18 -11.49 22.05
C ASN A 269 -21.94 -10.39 21.31
N ALA A 270 -23.27 -10.39 21.34
CA ALA A 270 -24.11 -9.42 20.64
C ALA A 270 -23.81 -7.94 21.00
N ILE A 271 -23.24 -7.69 22.19
CA ILE A 271 -22.81 -6.34 22.60
C ILE A 271 -21.67 -5.82 21.70
N TYR A 272 -20.79 -6.69 21.21
CA TYR A 272 -19.67 -6.31 20.36
C TYR A 272 -20.13 -5.90 18.97
N THR A 273 -21.25 -6.42 18.47
CA THR A 273 -21.82 -6.01 17.17
C THR A 273 -22.05 -4.51 17.09
N THR A 274 -22.54 -3.86 18.15
CA THR A 274 -22.80 -2.41 18.10
C THR A 274 -21.59 -1.57 18.47
N LYS A 275 -20.73 -2.06 19.38
CA LYS A 275 -19.67 -1.26 20.01
C LYS A 275 -18.28 -1.48 19.45
N TYR A 276 -17.95 -2.67 18.96
CA TYR A 276 -16.55 -3.05 18.70
C TYR A 276 -15.86 -2.13 17.69
N PHE A 277 -16.50 -1.87 16.55
CA PHE A 277 -15.92 -0.99 15.53
C PHE A 277 -16.16 0.51 15.83
N ASN A 278 -17.29 0.85 16.45
CA ASN A 278 -17.76 2.23 16.56
C ASN A 278 -17.31 2.95 17.84
N HIS A 279 -17.03 2.22 18.93
CA HIS A 279 -16.76 2.84 20.23
C HIS A 279 -15.26 3.13 20.44
N PRO A 280 -14.89 4.32 21.00
CA PRO A 280 -13.49 4.69 21.25
C PRO A 280 -12.70 3.72 22.13
N GLY A 281 -13.37 3.01 23.03
CA GLY A 281 -12.74 2.03 23.93
C GLY A 281 -12.11 0.82 23.20
N TYR A 282 -12.47 0.57 21.95
CA TYR A 282 -11.93 -0.54 21.15
C TYR A 282 -10.93 -0.08 20.07
N ASN A 283 -10.45 1.16 20.15
CA ASN A 283 -9.59 1.77 19.13
C ASN A 283 -8.29 1.00 18.87
N ASP A 284 -7.69 0.48 19.93
CA ASP A 284 -6.39 -0.22 19.89
C ASP A 284 -6.52 -1.73 19.71
N TYR A 285 -7.76 -2.23 19.57
CA TYR A 285 -8.03 -3.65 19.31
C TYR A 285 -7.91 -3.93 17.81
N PRO A 286 -7.56 -5.17 17.42
CA PRO A 286 -7.49 -5.56 16.02
C PRO A 286 -8.85 -5.42 15.33
N VAL A 287 -8.84 -5.10 14.05
CA VAL A 287 -10.07 -5.08 13.26
C VAL A 287 -10.60 -6.50 13.02
N VAL A 288 -11.91 -6.69 13.16
CA VAL A 288 -12.61 -7.98 13.01
C VAL A 288 -13.77 -7.80 12.02
N GLY A 289 -14.13 -8.87 11.30
CA GLY A 289 -15.20 -8.83 10.28
C GLY A 289 -14.73 -8.30 8.92
N VAL A 290 -13.45 -8.51 8.58
CA VAL A 290 -12.85 -8.04 7.33
C VAL A 290 -12.53 -9.25 6.44
N THR A 291 -13.01 -9.22 5.20
CA THR A 291 -12.71 -10.23 4.19
C THR A 291 -11.32 -10.04 3.59
N TRP A 292 -10.79 -11.09 2.94
CA TRP A 292 -9.50 -11.03 2.24
C TRP A 292 -9.43 -9.93 1.18
N GLU A 293 -10.52 -9.68 0.44
CA GLU A 293 -10.57 -8.61 -0.56
C GLU A 293 -10.57 -7.21 0.08
N GLN A 294 -11.22 -7.05 1.24
CA GLN A 294 -11.21 -5.81 2.02
C GLN A 294 -9.82 -5.53 2.62
N ALA A 295 -9.14 -6.56 3.10
CA ALA A 295 -7.76 -6.44 3.59
C ALA A 295 -6.81 -6.00 2.45
N GLN A 296 -6.97 -6.58 1.24
CA GLN A 296 -6.22 -6.15 0.06
C GLN A 296 -6.54 -4.70 -0.33
N ALA A 297 -7.81 -4.30 -0.28
CA ALA A 297 -8.24 -2.92 -0.51
C ALA A 297 -7.55 -1.94 0.45
N TYR A 298 -7.50 -2.27 1.75
CA TYR A 298 -6.81 -1.48 2.76
C TYR A 298 -5.30 -1.37 2.46
N CYS A 299 -4.64 -2.47 2.10
CA CYS A 299 -3.22 -2.45 1.73
C CYS A 299 -2.95 -1.62 0.46
N ALA A 300 -3.83 -1.70 -0.54
CA ALA A 300 -3.73 -0.89 -1.75
C ALA A 300 -3.87 0.60 -1.43
N TRP A 301 -4.86 0.96 -0.62
CA TRP A 301 -5.04 2.33 -0.13
C TRP A 301 -3.81 2.83 0.64
N ARG A 302 -3.32 2.06 1.61
CA ARG A 302 -2.15 2.44 2.41
C ARG A 302 -0.90 2.64 1.55
N THR A 303 -0.72 1.81 0.52
CA THR A 303 0.38 1.95 -0.44
C THR A 303 0.28 3.25 -1.23
N ILE A 304 -0.93 3.60 -1.70
CA ILE A 304 -1.17 4.86 -2.40
C ILE A 304 -0.91 6.05 -1.47
N SER A 305 -1.43 6.00 -0.25
CA SER A 305 -1.25 7.06 0.77
C SER A 305 0.23 7.25 1.13
N TYR A 306 0.99 6.16 1.29
CA TYR A 306 2.42 6.22 1.54
C TYR A 306 3.17 6.85 0.35
N LYS A 307 2.88 6.42 -0.88
CA LYS A 307 3.50 6.98 -2.10
C LYS A 307 3.18 8.47 -2.29
N LYS A 308 1.99 8.92 -1.90
CA LYS A 308 1.63 10.35 -1.91
C LYS A 308 2.50 11.17 -0.96
N GLY A 309 2.92 10.61 0.18
CA GLY A 309 3.80 11.28 1.14
C GLY A 309 5.29 11.27 0.80
N LEU A 310 5.72 10.50 -0.21
CA LEU A 310 7.11 10.47 -0.69
C LEU A 310 7.41 11.54 -1.76
N LYS A 311 6.39 12.15 -2.36
CA LYS A 311 6.51 13.19 -3.38
C LYS A 311 6.71 14.56 -2.74
#